data_AF-A0AA92LU74-F1
#
_entry.id   AF-A0AA92LU74-F1
#
_cell.length_a   1.000
_cell.length_b   1.000
_cell.length_c   1.000
_cell.angle_alpha   90.00
_cell.angle_beta   90.00
_cell.angle_gamma   90.00
#
_symmetry.space_group_name_H-M   'P 1'
#
loop_
_entity.id
_entity.type
_entity.pdbx_description
1 polymer ?
#
loop_
_entity_poly.entity_id
_entity_poly.type
_entity_poly.pdbx_seq_one_letter_code
_entity_poly.pdbx_strand_id
1 'polypeptide(L)'
;MRKSLLALSLLAATSAPVMAADYSDGDIHKNDYKWMQFNLMGAFDELPGESSHDYLEMEFGGRSGIFDLYGYVDIFNLTSDKGSDKAGDPKIFMKFAPRMSLDAVTGKDLSFGPVQELYVATLIEWDGTDYKTNAFSVNNQKIGIGSDVMVPWFGKVGVNLYGTYNGNKKDWNGFQISTNWFKPFYFFENGSFISYQGYIDYQFGMDDDAGNKFGSTASNGGAMFNGIYWHSDRFAVGYGLKGYKDVYGIKDTDGFKSTGFGHYLAVTYKF
;
A
#
# COMPACT_ATOMS: atom_id res chain seq x y z
N MET A 1 22.72 -21.44 23.35
CA MET A 1 22.35 -20.54 22.22
C MET A 1 20.94 -20.86 21.70
N ARG A 2 19.90 -20.78 22.55
CA ARG A 2 18.51 -21.16 22.21
C ARG A 2 17.49 -20.05 22.47
N LYS A 3 17.93 -18.80 22.70
CA LYS A 3 17.06 -17.66 23.05
C LYS A 3 16.93 -16.58 21.96
N SER A 4 17.59 -16.76 20.81
CA SER A 4 17.58 -15.77 19.71
C SER A 4 16.63 -16.14 18.55
N LEU A 5 15.89 -17.25 18.66
CA LEU A 5 14.98 -17.74 17.62
C LEU A 5 13.51 -17.29 17.81
N LEU A 6 13.21 -16.53 18.87
CA LEU A 6 11.85 -16.08 19.20
C LEU A 6 11.58 -14.60 18.90
N ALA A 7 12.58 -13.84 18.46
CA ALA A 7 12.45 -12.40 18.20
C ALA A 7 12.35 -12.02 16.71
N LEU A 8 12.73 -12.91 15.78
CA LEU A 8 12.65 -12.66 14.34
C LEU A 8 11.45 -13.34 13.64
N SER A 9 10.66 -14.12 14.39
CA SER A 9 9.37 -14.63 13.93
C SER A 9 8.27 -13.57 13.88
N LEU A 10 8.57 -12.28 14.19
CA LEU A 10 7.57 -11.21 14.14
C LEU A 10 7.18 -10.76 12.72
N LEU A 11 8.00 -11.00 11.70
CA LEU A 11 7.55 -10.84 10.29
C LEU A 11 6.67 -12.00 9.81
N ALA A 12 6.50 -13.04 10.64
CA ALA A 12 5.50 -14.10 10.51
C ALA A 12 4.37 -13.98 11.58
N ALA A 13 4.35 -12.90 12.37
CA ALA A 13 3.39 -12.71 13.45
C ALA A 13 2.10 -11.98 13.03
N THR A 14 1.52 -12.37 11.89
CA THR A 14 0.06 -12.28 11.71
C THR A 14 -0.65 -13.58 12.14
N SER A 15 0.06 -14.50 12.81
CA SER A 15 -0.46 -15.79 13.31
C SER A 15 -0.44 -15.97 14.83
N ALA A 16 0.01 -14.96 15.60
CA ALA A 16 -0.28 -14.92 17.04
C ALA A 16 -1.79 -14.68 17.25
N PRO A 17 -2.40 -15.11 18.37
CA PRO A 17 -3.77 -14.72 18.68
C PRO A 17 -3.85 -13.20 18.71
N VAL A 18 -4.44 -12.62 17.67
CA VAL A 18 -4.65 -11.18 17.52
C VAL A 18 -5.80 -10.84 18.48
N MET A 19 -5.43 -10.35 19.65
CA MET A 19 -6.38 -9.78 20.60
C MET A 19 -6.66 -8.33 20.20
N ALA A 20 -7.79 -7.79 20.66
CA ALA A 20 -8.09 -6.36 20.57
C ALA A 20 -6.94 -5.55 21.16
N ALA A 21 -6.73 -4.34 20.63
CA ALA A 21 -5.72 -3.45 21.15
C ALA A 21 -6.12 -2.96 22.55
N ASP A 22 -5.53 -3.57 23.59
CA ASP A 22 -5.75 -3.18 24.97
C ASP A 22 -4.65 -2.21 25.40
N TYR A 23 -5.00 -1.03 25.93
CA TYR A 23 -4.05 -0.05 26.48
C TYR A 23 -4.39 0.31 27.95
N SER A 24 -5.15 -0.55 28.65
CA SER A 24 -5.61 -0.32 30.02
C SER A 24 -4.50 -0.25 31.08
N ASP A 25 -3.32 -0.81 30.76
CA ASP A 25 -2.10 -0.71 31.57
C ASP A 25 -1.35 0.62 31.40
N GLY A 26 -1.80 1.48 30.48
CA GLY A 26 -1.18 2.77 30.17
C GLY A 26 0.08 2.69 29.30
N ASP A 27 0.51 1.49 28.88
CA ASP A 27 1.67 1.32 28.02
C ASP A 27 1.27 1.28 26.55
N ILE A 28 1.34 2.44 25.89
CA ILE A 28 1.06 2.58 24.45
C ILE A 28 2.17 1.98 23.57
N HIS A 29 3.34 1.66 24.13
CA HIS A 29 4.52 1.21 23.38
C HIS A 29 4.72 -0.32 23.38
N LYS A 30 3.87 -1.07 24.10
CA LYS A 30 4.02 -2.54 24.23
C LYS A 30 3.92 -3.33 22.92
N ASN A 31 3.36 -2.73 21.88
CA ASN A 31 3.19 -3.32 20.55
C ASN A 31 4.09 -2.66 19.49
N ASP A 32 5.14 -1.94 19.90
CA ASP A 32 6.03 -1.28 18.96
C ASP A 32 6.83 -2.28 18.13
N TYR A 33 6.91 -2.02 16.84
CA TYR A 33 7.74 -2.77 15.89
C TYR A 33 8.15 -1.89 14.74
N LYS A 34 9.19 -2.28 14.01
CA LYS A 34 9.60 -1.62 12.78
C LYS A 34 10.27 -2.61 11.84
N TRP A 35 10.16 -2.34 10.55
CA TRP A 35 10.82 -3.09 9.50
C TRP A 35 11.11 -2.17 8.32
N MET A 36 12.10 -2.58 7.53
CA MET A 36 12.49 -1.92 6.30
C MET A 36 13.04 -2.97 5.34
N GLN A 37 12.78 -2.77 4.05
CA GLN A 37 13.30 -3.61 3.00
C GLN A 37 13.54 -2.80 1.73
N PHE A 38 14.32 -3.38 0.83
CA PHE A 38 14.47 -2.88 -0.53
C PHE A 38 14.01 -3.95 -1.50
N ASN A 39 13.23 -3.53 -2.50
CA ASN A 39 12.71 -4.39 -3.56
C ASN A 39 13.28 -3.90 -4.90
N LEU A 40 13.94 -4.80 -5.64
CA LEU A 40 14.15 -4.58 -7.06
C LEU A 40 12.94 -5.14 -7.80
N MET A 41 12.23 -4.25 -8.49
CA MET A 41 10.94 -4.53 -9.10
C MET A 41 11.05 -4.46 -10.62
N GLY A 42 10.34 -5.38 -11.30
CA GLY A 42 10.03 -5.27 -12.72
C GLY A 42 8.51 -5.23 -12.90
N ALA A 43 8.00 -4.17 -13.52
CA ALA A 43 6.61 -4.03 -13.90
C ALA A 43 6.46 -4.23 -15.40
N PHE A 44 5.42 -4.97 -15.80
CA PHE A 44 5.10 -5.27 -17.18
C PHE A 44 3.62 -4.97 -17.41
N ASP A 45 3.32 -4.27 -18.51
CA ASP A 45 1.97 -3.83 -18.85
C ASP A 45 1.30 -3.02 -17.71
N GLU A 46 2.08 -2.21 -16.98
CA GLU A 46 1.55 -1.33 -15.95
C GLU A 46 0.57 -0.33 -16.56
N LEU A 47 -0.60 -0.21 -15.94
CA LEU A 47 -1.61 0.76 -16.32
C LEU A 47 -1.60 1.98 -15.39
N PRO A 48 -1.96 3.17 -15.91
CA PRO A 48 -2.47 3.42 -17.27
C PRO A 48 -1.36 3.52 -18.33
N GLY A 49 -1.70 3.30 -19.60
CA GLY A 49 -0.79 3.49 -20.74
C GLY A 49 0.11 2.32 -21.12
N GLU A 50 0.01 1.17 -20.43
CA GLU A 50 0.75 -0.08 -20.71
C GLU A 50 2.28 0.10 -20.70
N SER A 51 2.83 0.53 -19.56
CA SER A 51 4.27 0.72 -19.37
C SER A 51 4.97 -0.55 -18.85
N SER A 52 6.14 -0.86 -19.38
CA SER A 52 7.04 -1.90 -18.87
C SER A 52 8.39 -1.29 -18.45
N HIS A 53 8.75 -1.43 -17.18
CA HIS A 53 9.93 -0.78 -16.61
C HIS A 53 10.44 -1.45 -15.33
N ASP A 54 11.66 -1.10 -14.94
CA ASP A 54 12.22 -1.44 -13.64
C ASP A 54 12.19 -0.27 -12.66
N TYR A 55 12.25 -0.60 -11.37
CA TYR A 55 12.43 0.37 -10.30
C TYR A 55 13.00 -0.26 -9.04
N LEU A 56 13.63 0.58 -8.22
CA LEU A 56 14.02 0.24 -6.85
C LEU A 56 12.98 0.83 -5.91
N GLU A 57 12.42 0.00 -5.04
CA GLU A 57 11.48 0.43 -4.01
C GLU A 57 12.12 0.26 -2.63
N MET A 58 12.13 1.32 -1.84
CA MET A 58 12.38 1.25 -0.39
C MET A 58 11.03 1.18 0.31
N GLU A 59 10.72 0.04 0.91
CA GLU A 59 9.46 -0.21 1.61
C GLU A 59 9.72 -0.33 3.11
N PHE A 60 8.85 0.28 3.93
CA PHE A 60 9.03 0.33 5.38
C PHE A 60 7.69 0.40 6.10
N GLY A 61 7.72 0.00 7.36
CA GLY A 61 6.56 0.12 8.22
C GLY A 61 6.86 -0.16 9.67
N GLY A 62 5.87 0.07 10.53
CA GLY A 62 6.02 -0.11 11.95
C GLY A 62 4.88 0.47 12.77
N ARG A 63 4.96 0.21 14.07
CA ARG A 63 4.13 0.79 15.12
C ARG A 63 5.04 1.47 16.14
N SER A 64 4.66 2.67 16.56
CA SER A 64 5.30 3.39 17.66
C SER A 64 4.24 4.15 18.45
N GLY A 65 3.93 3.69 19.66
CA GLY A 65 2.93 4.32 20.52
C GLY A 65 1.56 4.34 19.84
N ILE A 66 1.02 5.54 19.64
CA ILE A 66 -0.28 5.74 19.00
C ILE A 66 -0.24 5.66 17.46
N PHE A 67 0.94 5.60 16.83
CA PHE A 67 1.07 5.66 15.37
C PHE A 67 1.45 4.31 14.76
N ASP A 68 0.67 3.88 13.77
CA ASP A 68 0.99 2.83 12.82
C ASP A 68 1.38 3.45 11.47
N LEU A 69 2.34 2.88 10.78
CA LEU A 69 2.90 3.42 9.55
C LEU A 69 3.18 2.30 8.55
N TYR A 70 2.77 2.56 7.31
CA TYR A 70 3.26 1.89 6.12
C TYR A 70 3.72 2.95 5.12
N GLY A 71 4.79 2.68 4.39
CA GLY A 71 5.19 3.55 3.30
C GLY A 71 6.21 2.96 2.37
N TYR A 72 6.30 3.53 1.17
CA TYR A 72 7.35 3.21 0.23
C TYR A 72 7.79 4.41 -0.60
N VAL A 73 8.99 4.28 -1.18
CA VAL A 73 9.61 5.22 -2.11
C VAL A 73 10.15 4.44 -3.30
N ASP A 74 9.65 4.74 -4.49
CA ASP A 74 10.12 4.18 -5.75
C ASP A 74 11.13 5.09 -6.42
N ILE A 75 12.13 4.48 -7.06
CA ILE A 75 13.12 5.15 -7.91
C ILE A 75 13.10 4.49 -9.28
N PHE A 76 12.65 5.24 -10.28
CA PHE A 76 12.50 4.76 -11.66
C PHE A 76 13.73 5.02 -12.53
N ASN A 77 13.86 4.20 -13.58
CA ASN A 77 14.90 4.31 -14.60
C ASN A 77 16.30 4.35 -13.96
N LEU A 78 16.64 3.28 -13.25
CA LEU A 78 17.83 3.17 -12.39
C LEU A 78 19.13 3.41 -13.16
N THR A 79 19.17 2.96 -14.41
CA THR A 79 20.35 3.06 -15.30
C THR A 79 20.35 4.35 -16.13
N SER A 80 19.32 5.19 -16.02
CA SER A 80 19.11 6.37 -16.87
C SER A 80 19.11 6.04 -18.37
N ASP A 81 18.55 4.88 -18.71
CA ASP A 81 18.33 4.47 -20.09
C ASP A 81 17.30 5.38 -20.77
N LYS A 82 17.61 5.80 -21.99
CA LYS A 82 16.70 6.60 -22.83
C LYS A 82 15.58 5.75 -23.44
N GLY A 83 15.77 4.43 -23.50
CA GLY A 83 14.76 3.47 -23.98
C GLY A 83 13.79 2.99 -22.90
N SER A 84 13.94 3.42 -21.64
CA SER A 84 13.00 3.11 -20.57
C SER A 84 11.67 3.83 -20.79
N ASP A 85 10.55 3.16 -20.52
CA ASP A 85 9.23 3.78 -20.56
C ASP A 85 9.05 4.90 -19.52
N LYS A 86 9.91 4.94 -18.49
CA LYS A 86 9.97 6.02 -17.48
C LYS A 86 11.02 7.09 -17.85
N ALA A 87 11.53 7.12 -19.07
CA ALA A 87 12.46 8.14 -19.53
C ALA A 87 11.76 9.50 -19.69
N GLY A 88 12.19 10.52 -18.94
CA GLY A 88 11.60 11.86 -18.94
C GLY A 88 10.50 12.06 -17.91
N ASP A 89 10.07 10.99 -17.24
CA ASP A 89 9.11 11.00 -16.15
C ASP A 89 9.75 11.32 -14.78
N PRO A 90 8.94 11.64 -13.75
CA PRO A 90 9.42 11.78 -12.38
C PRO A 90 10.26 10.57 -11.97
N LYS A 91 11.49 10.80 -11.51
CA LYS A 91 12.36 9.71 -11.05
C LYS A 91 11.90 9.07 -9.74
N ILE A 92 11.02 9.73 -8.99
CA ILE A 92 10.61 9.32 -7.65
C ILE A 92 9.09 9.34 -7.55
N PHE A 93 8.54 8.31 -6.93
CA PHE A 93 7.17 8.25 -6.44
C PHE A 93 7.18 7.80 -4.97
N MET A 94 6.29 8.35 -4.15
CA MET A 94 6.23 8.06 -2.72
C MET A 94 4.79 7.90 -2.27
N LYS A 95 4.54 6.91 -1.41
CA LYS A 95 3.24 6.68 -0.78
C LYS A 95 3.41 6.40 0.70
N PHE A 96 2.86 7.25 1.56
CA PHE A 96 2.88 7.08 3.02
C PHE A 96 1.47 6.98 3.58
N ALA A 97 1.24 6.01 4.46
CA ALA A 97 -0.06 5.72 5.07
C ALA A 97 0.01 5.72 6.61
N PRO A 98 0.30 6.86 7.27
CA PRO A 98 0.26 6.91 8.72
C PRO A 98 -1.18 6.82 9.23
N ARG A 99 -1.36 6.04 10.29
CA ARG A 99 -2.63 5.84 11.00
C ARG A 99 -2.42 6.12 12.49
N MET A 100 -3.27 6.96 13.07
CA MET A 100 -3.26 7.28 14.50
C MET A 100 -4.36 6.49 15.21
N SER A 101 -4.00 5.64 16.16
CA SER A 101 -4.93 4.80 16.92
C SER A 101 -5.79 5.62 17.85
N LEU A 102 -7.10 5.48 17.72
CA LEU A 102 -8.08 6.08 18.62
C LEU A 102 -8.12 5.34 19.96
N ASP A 103 -7.93 4.03 19.95
CA ASP A 103 -7.85 3.19 21.14
C ASP A 103 -6.69 3.64 22.04
N ALA A 104 -5.50 3.81 21.47
CA ALA A 104 -4.30 4.23 22.19
C ALA A 104 -4.38 5.70 22.65
N VAL A 105 -4.99 6.58 21.85
CA VAL A 105 -5.19 7.99 22.21
C VAL A 105 -6.20 8.13 23.36
N THR A 106 -7.26 7.33 23.36
CA THR A 106 -8.33 7.41 24.37
C THR A 106 -8.11 6.53 25.59
N GLY A 107 -7.19 5.56 25.51
CA GLY A 107 -6.99 4.53 26.53
C GLY A 107 -8.18 3.59 26.67
N LYS A 108 -9.05 3.51 25.66
CA LYS A 108 -10.27 2.70 25.67
C LYS A 108 -10.19 1.64 24.59
N ASP A 109 -10.70 0.45 24.91
CA ASP A 109 -10.97 -0.59 23.94
C ASP A 109 -12.18 -0.18 23.09
N LEU A 110 -11.95 0.09 21.80
CA LEU A 110 -12.97 0.43 20.81
C LEU A 110 -13.26 -0.76 19.88
N SER A 111 -12.82 -1.97 20.21
CA SER A 111 -13.06 -3.17 19.42
C SER A 111 -14.55 -3.58 19.42
N PHE A 112 -15.00 -4.16 18.31
CA PHE A 112 -16.35 -4.73 18.20
C PHE A 112 -16.41 -5.78 17.10
N GLY A 113 -16.86 -6.99 17.46
CA GLY A 113 -16.92 -8.11 16.52
C GLY A 113 -15.53 -8.38 15.88
N PRO A 114 -15.39 -8.35 14.55
CA PRO A 114 -14.10 -8.57 13.89
C PRO A 114 -13.16 -7.34 13.92
N VAL A 115 -13.66 -6.15 14.29
CA VAL A 115 -12.85 -4.93 14.37
C VAL A 115 -12.01 -4.96 15.65
N GLN A 116 -10.69 -4.84 15.50
CA GLN A 116 -9.72 -4.95 16.60
C GLN A 116 -9.21 -3.61 17.12
N GLU A 117 -9.15 -2.59 16.27
CA GLU A 117 -8.66 -1.25 16.59
C GLU A 117 -9.20 -0.25 15.57
N LEU A 118 -9.40 1.00 15.98
CA LEU A 118 -9.86 2.11 15.15
C LEU A 118 -8.80 3.20 15.03
N TYR A 119 -8.79 3.86 13.87
CA TYR A 119 -7.76 4.83 13.53
C TYR A 119 -8.33 6.09 12.86
N VAL A 120 -7.69 7.23 13.10
CA VAL A 120 -7.63 8.30 12.09
C VAL A 120 -6.60 7.86 11.07
N ALA A 121 -7.05 7.56 9.86
CA ALA A 121 -6.19 7.06 8.79
C ALA A 121 -5.89 8.17 7.79
N THR A 122 -4.64 8.22 7.33
CA THR A 122 -4.23 9.10 6.24
C THR A 122 -3.52 8.30 5.15
N LEU A 123 -3.55 8.82 3.94
CA LEU A 123 -2.74 8.34 2.83
C LEU A 123 -2.23 9.54 2.06
N ILE A 124 -0.94 9.55 1.75
CA ILE A 124 -0.33 10.65 1.03
C ILE A 124 0.53 10.11 -0.10
N GLU A 125 0.34 10.66 -1.29
CA GLU A 125 0.98 10.22 -2.53
C GLU A 125 1.60 11.43 -3.22
N TRP A 126 2.88 11.35 -3.53
CA TRP A 126 3.64 12.41 -4.20
C TRP A 126 4.62 11.85 -5.21
N ASP A 127 4.92 12.62 -6.24
CA ASP A 127 6.10 12.40 -7.09
C ASP A 127 7.14 13.53 -6.96
N GLY A 128 8.22 13.38 -7.72
CA GLY A 128 9.33 14.34 -7.73
C GLY A 128 9.08 15.62 -8.55
N THR A 129 7.86 15.93 -8.99
CA THR A 129 7.56 17.05 -9.88
C THR A 129 6.38 17.90 -9.40
N ASP A 130 6.05 18.95 -10.14
CA ASP A 130 4.82 19.71 -9.94
C ASP A 130 3.92 19.67 -11.19
N TYR A 131 2.64 19.97 -11.00
CA TYR A 131 1.64 19.98 -12.07
C TYR A 131 1.92 20.99 -13.20
N LYS A 132 2.80 21.98 -12.99
CA LYS A 132 3.18 22.96 -14.03
C LYS A 132 4.26 22.40 -14.96
N THR A 133 5.07 21.50 -14.45
CA THR A 133 6.15 20.82 -15.18
C THR A 133 5.69 19.50 -15.80
N ASN A 134 4.83 18.75 -15.10
CA ASN A 134 4.22 17.52 -15.60
C ASN A 134 2.73 17.49 -15.26
N ALA A 135 1.87 17.43 -16.28
CA ALA A 135 0.41 17.40 -16.10
C ALA A 135 -0.08 16.15 -15.34
N PHE A 136 0.72 15.08 -15.32
CA PHE A 136 0.45 13.84 -14.59
C PHE A 136 1.08 13.82 -13.18
N SER A 137 1.61 14.94 -12.71
CA SER A 137 2.24 15.02 -11.40
C SER A 137 1.29 14.53 -10.31
N VAL A 138 1.76 13.60 -9.48
CA VAL A 138 1.02 13.04 -8.35
C VAL A 138 1.22 13.93 -7.13
N ASN A 139 0.10 14.38 -6.56
CA ASN A 139 0.08 15.13 -5.30
C ASN A 139 -1.31 14.98 -4.67
N ASN A 140 -1.52 13.86 -3.97
CA ASN A 140 -2.81 13.53 -3.36
C ASN A 140 -2.66 13.37 -1.84
N GLN A 141 -3.63 13.88 -1.10
CA GLN A 141 -3.76 13.68 0.34
C GLN A 141 -5.13 13.06 0.62
N LYS A 142 -5.17 12.03 1.45
CA LYS A 142 -6.42 11.37 1.84
C LYS A 142 -6.47 11.27 3.36
N ILE A 143 -7.67 11.43 3.90
CA ILE A 143 -7.91 11.36 5.35
C ILE A 143 -9.28 10.74 5.60
N GLY A 144 -9.37 9.94 6.66
CA GLY A 144 -10.63 9.37 7.09
C GLY A 144 -10.46 8.39 8.24
N ILE A 145 -11.25 7.32 8.21
CA ILE A 145 -11.31 6.31 9.26
C ILE A 145 -10.63 5.03 8.80
N GLY A 146 -9.84 4.43 9.69
CA GLY A 146 -9.18 3.16 9.45
C GLY A 146 -9.53 2.15 10.54
N SER A 147 -9.33 0.88 10.23
CA SER A 147 -9.48 -0.21 11.17
C SER A 147 -8.57 -1.38 10.82
N ASP A 148 -8.17 -2.13 11.84
CA ASP A 148 -7.67 -3.48 11.69
C ASP A 148 -8.83 -4.47 11.92
N VAL A 149 -9.12 -5.30 10.91
CA VAL A 149 -10.28 -6.20 10.89
C VAL A 149 -9.82 -7.65 10.75
N MET A 150 -10.37 -8.55 11.57
CA MET A 150 -10.13 -9.99 11.43
C MET A 150 -11.03 -10.57 10.35
N VAL A 151 -10.39 -10.99 9.25
CA VAL A 151 -11.07 -11.60 8.10
C VAL A 151 -10.76 -13.10 8.09
N PRO A 152 -11.78 -13.98 7.92
CA PRO A 152 -11.58 -15.42 7.82
C PRO A 152 -10.50 -15.76 6.80
N TRP A 153 -9.63 -16.72 7.17
CA TRP A 153 -8.44 -17.14 6.44
C TRP A 153 -7.31 -16.11 6.31
N PHE A 154 -7.63 -14.86 5.97
CA PHE A 154 -6.66 -13.77 5.81
C PHE A 154 -5.97 -13.35 7.11
N GLY A 155 -6.66 -13.45 8.25
CA GLY A 155 -6.17 -12.89 9.51
C GLY A 155 -6.44 -11.40 9.58
N LYS A 156 -5.49 -10.63 10.13
CA LYS A 156 -5.62 -9.18 10.29
C LYS A 156 -5.48 -8.47 8.94
N VAL A 157 -6.51 -7.71 8.57
CA VAL A 157 -6.62 -6.94 7.33
C VAL A 157 -6.83 -5.48 7.68
N GLY A 158 -6.01 -4.59 7.13
CA GLY A 158 -6.25 -3.16 7.23
C GLY A 158 -7.43 -2.78 6.34
N VAL A 159 -8.38 -1.98 6.82
CA VAL A 159 -9.47 -1.41 6.04
C VAL A 159 -9.55 0.08 6.33
N ASN A 160 -9.52 0.90 5.29
CA ASN A 160 -9.54 2.35 5.45
C ASN A 160 -10.51 2.98 4.45
N LEU A 161 -11.27 3.95 4.91
CA LEU A 161 -12.16 4.78 4.10
C LEU A 161 -11.71 6.23 4.22
N TYR A 162 -11.44 6.85 3.09
CA TYR A 162 -10.92 8.21 3.02
C TYR A 162 -11.80 9.11 2.16
N GLY A 163 -11.84 10.41 2.50
CA GLY A 163 -12.05 11.44 1.51
C GLY A 163 -10.71 11.74 0.79
N THR A 164 -10.77 12.02 -0.50
CA THR A 164 -9.59 12.28 -1.33
C THR A 164 -9.49 13.77 -1.65
N TYR A 165 -8.35 14.38 -1.29
CA TYR A 165 -8.00 15.75 -1.63
C TYR A 165 -6.91 15.76 -2.70
N ASN A 166 -7.20 16.43 -3.82
CA ASN A 166 -6.24 16.62 -4.89
C ASN A 166 -5.42 17.88 -4.60
N GLY A 167 -4.16 17.71 -4.19
CA GLY A 167 -3.27 18.80 -3.78
C GLY A 167 -2.91 19.74 -4.93
N ASN A 168 -2.88 19.24 -6.18
CA ASN A 168 -2.63 20.06 -7.36
C ASN A 168 -3.81 21.00 -7.68
N LYS A 169 -5.04 20.52 -7.51
CA LYS A 169 -6.27 21.29 -7.74
C LYS A 169 -6.77 22.04 -6.50
N LYS A 170 -6.21 21.72 -5.34
CA LYS A 170 -6.58 22.26 -4.03
C LYS A 170 -8.04 22.04 -3.69
N ASP A 171 -8.58 20.88 -4.04
CA ASP A 171 -9.99 20.56 -3.84
C ASP A 171 -10.25 19.07 -3.60
N TRP A 172 -11.39 18.75 -3.02
CA TRP A 172 -11.83 17.38 -2.76
C TRP A 172 -12.39 16.73 -4.03
N ASN A 173 -12.01 15.48 -4.28
CA ASN A 173 -12.44 14.71 -5.45
C ASN A 173 -12.75 13.25 -5.07
N GLY A 174 -13.94 13.04 -4.51
CA GLY A 174 -14.44 11.71 -4.18
C GLY A 174 -13.77 11.06 -2.96
N PHE A 175 -13.86 9.74 -2.91
CA PHE A 175 -13.49 8.91 -1.78
C PHE A 175 -12.64 7.72 -2.23
N GLN A 176 -11.93 7.11 -1.29
CA GLN A 176 -11.19 5.86 -1.53
C GLN A 176 -11.45 4.87 -0.40
N ILE A 177 -11.72 3.61 -0.75
CA ILE A 177 -11.58 2.48 0.16
C ILE A 177 -10.27 1.75 -0.16
N SER A 178 -9.48 1.49 0.87
CA SER A 178 -8.22 0.75 0.78
C SER A 178 -8.21 -0.42 1.73
N THR A 179 -7.71 -1.56 1.28
CA THR A 179 -7.48 -2.71 2.14
C THR A 179 -6.23 -3.47 1.74
N ASN A 180 -5.61 -4.18 2.69
CA ASN A 180 -4.40 -4.96 2.47
C ASN A 180 -4.40 -6.27 3.27
N TRP A 181 -3.64 -7.26 2.79
CA TRP A 181 -3.48 -8.54 3.48
C TRP A 181 -2.08 -9.11 3.30
N PHE A 182 -1.66 -9.89 4.28
CA PHE A 182 -0.45 -10.70 4.24
C PHE A 182 -0.70 -12.04 4.95
N LYS A 183 -0.77 -13.11 4.15
CA LYS A 183 -1.10 -14.45 4.63
C LYS A 183 -0.05 -15.49 4.24
N PRO A 184 0.87 -15.86 5.13
CA PRO A 184 1.64 -17.08 4.99
C PRO A 184 0.70 -18.29 4.95
N PHE A 185 0.83 -19.16 3.95
CA PHE A 185 -0.06 -20.31 3.77
C PHE A 185 0.66 -21.64 3.52
N TYR A 186 1.96 -21.62 3.24
CA TYR A 186 2.77 -22.82 3.09
C TYR A 186 4.14 -22.62 3.74
N PHE A 187 4.59 -23.55 4.57
CA PHE A 187 5.81 -23.41 5.37
C PHE A 187 6.76 -24.56 5.06
N PHE A 188 8.04 -24.22 4.86
CA PHE A 188 9.11 -25.18 4.59
C PHE A 188 9.87 -25.51 5.88
N GLU A 189 10.52 -26.68 5.94
CA GLU A 189 11.31 -27.12 7.10
C GLU A 189 12.47 -26.19 7.45
N ASN A 190 12.99 -25.45 6.45
CA ASN A 190 14.08 -24.48 6.63
C ASN A 190 13.62 -23.12 7.19
N GLY A 191 12.35 -22.99 7.58
CA GLY A 191 11.77 -21.76 8.13
C GLY A 191 11.28 -20.74 7.10
N SER A 192 11.57 -20.96 5.80
CA SER A 192 10.98 -20.14 4.73
C SER A 192 9.49 -20.48 4.54
N PHE A 193 8.75 -19.60 3.86
CA PHE A 193 7.33 -19.79 3.61
C PHE A 193 6.87 -19.15 2.30
N ILE A 194 5.72 -19.60 1.78
CA ILE A 194 4.98 -18.91 0.72
C ILE A 194 3.86 -18.08 1.36
N SER A 195 3.74 -16.83 0.93
CA SER A 195 2.67 -15.91 1.30
C SER A 195 1.75 -15.61 0.12
N TYR A 196 0.49 -15.33 0.44
CA TYR A 196 -0.40 -14.56 -0.41
C TYR A 196 -0.53 -13.17 0.20
N GLN A 197 -0.12 -12.15 -0.54
CA GLN A 197 -0.11 -10.78 -0.08
C GLN A 197 -0.69 -9.86 -1.14
N GLY A 198 -1.34 -8.77 -0.72
CA GLY A 198 -2.01 -7.92 -1.68
C GLY A 198 -2.71 -6.73 -1.07
N TYR A 199 -3.30 -5.94 -1.95
CA TYR A 199 -4.10 -4.78 -1.58
C TYR A 199 -5.18 -4.49 -2.61
N ILE A 200 -6.18 -3.71 -2.20
CA ILE A 200 -7.15 -3.06 -3.06
C ILE A 200 -7.12 -1.57 -2.74
N ASP A 201 -7.07 -0.74 -3.77
CA ASP A 201 -7.35 0.69 -3.71
C ASP A 201 -8.49 0.98 -4.69
N TYR A 202 -9.66 1.38 -4.19
CA TYR A 202 -10.83 1.67 -5.01
C TYR A 202 -11.38 3.07 -4.73
N GLN A 203 -11.37 3.91 -5.75
CA GLN A 203 -11.86 5.28 -5.72
C GLN A 203 -13.26 5.37 -6.31
N PHE A 204 -14.10 6.24 -5.75
CA PHE A 204 -15.47 6.46 -6.19
C PHE A 204 -15.97 7.86 -5.83
N GLY A 205 -17.02 8.31 -6.54
CA GLY A 205 -17.58 9.65 -6.35
C GLY A 205 -16.67 10.76 -6.88
N MET A 206 -15.78 10.44 -7.82
CA MET A 206 -15.01 11.43 -8.57
C MET A 206 -15.93 12.14 -9.56
N ASP A 207 -15.67 13.43 -9.81
CA ASP A 207 -16.29 14.18 -10.90
C ASP A 207 -15.78 13.61 -12.24
N ASP A 208 -16.66 13.23 -13.18
CA ASP A 208 -16.30 12.42 -14.36
C ASP A 208 -16.53 13.08 -15.73
N ASP A 209 -16.59 14.41 -15.77
CA ASP A 209 -16.70 15.18 -17.00
C ASP A 209 -15.34 15.44 -17.67
N ALA A 210 -15.20 15.05 -18.95
CA ALA A 210 -14.03 15.37 -19.78
C ALA A 210 -13.89 16.90 -19.94
N GLY A 211 -13.00 17.51 -19.17
CA GLY A 211 -12.84 18.97 -19.08
C GLY A 211 -13.15 19.57 -17.71
N ASN A 212 -13.55 18.74 -16.74
CA ASN A 212 -13.64 19.17 -15.35
C ASN A 212 -12.27 19.56 -14.80
N LYS A 213 -12.27 20.23 -13.65
CA LYS A 213 -11.05 20.73 -13.03
C LYS A 213 -10.05 19.62 -12.64
N PHE A 214 -10.51 18.38 -12.51
CA PHE A 214 -9.72 17.22 -12.08
C PHE A 214 -9.17 16.38 -13.24
N GLY A 215 -9.66 16.55 -14.46
CA GLY A 215 -9.31 15.72 -15.62
C GLY A 215 -9.79 14.26 -15.50
N SER A 216 -10.61 13.96 -14.51
CA SER A 216 -11.21 12.64 -14.32
C SER A 216 -12.32 12.44 -15.34
N THR A 217 -12.31 11.29 -16.00
CA THR A 217 -13.27 10.91 -17.05
C THR A 217 -14.09 9.67 -16.67
N ALA A 218 -13.83 9.11 -15.49
CA ALA A 218 -14.60 8.06 -14.84
C ALA A 218 -14.85 8.43 -13.37
N SER A 219 -16.07 8.18 -12.89
CA SER A 219 -16.49 8.52 -11.52
C SER A 219 -16.06 7.50 -10.46
N ASN A 220 -15.55 6.34 -10.91
CA ASN A 220 -15.03 5.28 -10.08
C ASN A 220 -13.97 4.47 -10.83
N GLY A 221 -13.08 3.84 -10.08
CA GLY A 221 -11.98 3.05 -10.61
C GLY A 221 -11.01 2.65 -9.51
N GLY A 222 -10.11 1.74 -9.78
CA GLY A 222 -9.18 1.24 -8.78
C GLY A 222 -8.23 0.20 -9.30
N ALA A 223 -7.43 -0.32 -8.38
CA ALA A 223 -6.51 -1.42 -8.64
C ALA A 223 -6.55 -2.43 -7.50
N MET A 224 -6.33 -3.69 -7.85
CA MET A 224 -6.19 -4.80 -6.92
C MET A 224 -4.92 -5.57 -7.25
N PHE A 225 -4.00 -5.63 -6.29
CA PHE A 225 -2.76 -6.37 -6.39
C PHE A 225 -2.86 -7.71 -5.68
N ASN A 226 -2.42 -8.78 -6.35
CA ASN A 226 -2.45 -10.16 -5.87
C ASN A 226 -1.06 -10.77 -6.03
N GLY A 227 -0.34 -10.96 -4.93
CA GLY A 227 1.03 -11.43 -4.90
C GLY A 227 1.19 -12.80 -4.28
N ILE A 228 1.99 -13.66 -4.93
CA ILE A 228 2.49 -14.91 -4.35
C ILE A 228 4.01 -14.82 -4.22
N TYR A 229 4.49 -14.90 -2.99
CA TYR A 229 5.89 -14.63 -2.65
C TYR A 229 6.46 -15.76 -1.84
N TRP A 230 7.68 -16.18 -2.16
CA TRP A 230 8.53 -16.93 -1.26
C TRP A 230 9.27 -15.96 -0.33
N HIS A 231 9.29 -16.25 0.96
CA HIS A 231 9.97 -15.47 1.99
C HIS A 231 10.95 -16.34 2.78
N SER A 232 12.15 -15.84 2.98
CA SER A 232 13.11 -16.28 4.02
C SER A 232 13.38 -15.13 5.00
N ASP A 233 14.25 -15.37 5.97
CA ASP A 233 14.66 -14.36 6.96
C ASP A 233 15.18 -13.07 6.32
N ARG A 234 15.93 -13.17 5.21
CA ARG A 234 16.60 -12.03 4.58
C ARG A 234 16.12 -11.69 3.19
N PHE A 235 15.42 -12.61 2.53
CA PHE A 235 14.98 -12.41 1.16
C PHE A 235 13.49 -12.65 1.00
N ALA A 236 12.91 -12.03 -0.04
CA ALA A 236 11.69 -12.52 -0.65
C ALA A 236 11.83 -12.48 -2.17
N VAL A 237 11.16 -13.40 -2.86
CA VAL A 237 11.06 -13.39 -4.33
C VAL A 237 9.61 -13.72 -4.67
N GLY A 238 9.00 -12.92 -5.53
CA GLY A 238 7.58 -13.11 -5.81
C GLY A 238 7.12 -12.58 -7.14
N TYR A 239 5.92 -13.02 -7.48
CA TYR A 239 5.15 -12.59 -8.62
C TYR A 239 3.86 -11.93 -8.13
N GLY A 240 3.48 -10.84 -8.78
CA GLY A 240 2.25 -10.11 -8.55
C GLY A 240 1.44 -9.92 -9.83
N LEU A 241 0.13 -10.13 -9.72
CA LEU A 241 -0.85 -9.75 -10.73
C LEU A 241 -1.65 -8.55 -10.21
N LYS A 242 -1.59 -7.43 -10.93
CA LYS A 242 -2.40 -6.24 -10.62
C LYS A 242 -3.53 -6.12 -11.64
N GLY A 243 -4.77 -6.18 -11.17
CA GLY A 243 -5.94 -5.85 -11.96
C GLY A 243 -6.28 -4.37 -11.81
N TYR A 244 -6.62 -3.72 -12.91
CA TYR A 244 -6.97 -2.31 -12.97
C TYR A 244 -8.35 -2.15 -13.56
N LYS A 245 -9.07 -1.14 -13.09
CA LYS A 245 -10.31 -0.68 -13.69
C LYS A 245 -10.34 0.84 -13.62
N ASP A 246 -10.40 1.51 -14.76
CA ASP A 246 -10.46 2.96 -14.88
C ASP A 246 -9.51 3.66 -13.88
N VAL A 247 -8.28 3.15 -13.80
CA VAL A 247 -7.35 3.52 -12.73
C VAL A 247 -7.09 5.03 -12.74
N TYR A 248 -7.01 5.62 -11.55
CA TYR A 248 -6.86 7.07 -11.35
C TYR A 248 -8.01 7.93 -11.92
N GLY A 249 -9.19 7.34 -12.13
CA GLY A 249 -10.35 8.06 -12.68
C GLY A 249 -10.23 8.34 -14.17
N ILE A 250 -9.37 7.60 -14.88
CA ILE A 250 -9.20 7.67 -16.32
C ILE A 250 -10.09 6.61 -16.95
N LYS A 251 -11.03 7.02 -17.79
CA LYS A 251 -11.91 6.10 -18.51
C LYS A 251 -11.14 5.31 -19.55
N ASP A 252 -11.33 3.99 -19.54
CA ASP A 252 -10.71 3.10 -20.51
C ASP A 252 -11.22 3.35 -21.93
N THR A 253 -10.30 3.39 -22.90
CA THR A 253 -10.60 3.62 -24.32
C THR A 253 -9.63 2.83 -25.22
N ASP A 254 -10.00 2.65 -26.49
CA ASP A 254 -9.12 2.02 -27.49
C ASP A 254 -7.79 2.77 -27.70
N GLY A 255 -7.75 4.08 -27.40
CA GLY A 255 -6.56 4.93 -27.57
C GLY A 255 -5.70 5.09 -26.31
N PHE A 256 -6.25 4.78 -25.14
CA PHE A 256 -5.53 4.87 -23.87
C PHE A 256 -6.16 3.92 -22.86
N LYS A 257 -5.40 2.91 -22.48
CA LYS A 257 -5.85 1.88 -21.55
C LYS A 257 -5.64 2.29 -20.10
N SER A 258 -6.66 2.05 -19.30
CA SER A 258 -6.68 2.24 -17.84
C SER A 258 -7.37 1.07 -17.12
N THR A 259 -7.94 0.12 -17.87
CA THR A 259 -8.50 -1.14 -17.39
C THR A 259 -7.75 -2.31 -17.99
N GLY A 260 -7.46 -3.33 -17.19
CA GLY A 260 -6.70 -4.49 -17.64
C GLY A 260 -5.87 -5.12 -16.54
N PHE A 261 -4.75 -5.72 -16.93
CA PHE A 261 -3.84 -6.42 -16.02
C PHE A 261 -2.40 -6.00 -16.27
N GLY A 262 -1.64 -5.89 -15.18
CA GLY A 262 -0.20 -5.72 -15.20
C GLY A 262 0.47 -6.78 -14.31
N HIS A 263 1.73 -7.07 -14.61
CA HIS A 263 2.51 -8.11 -13.97
C HIS A 263 3.71 -7.51 -13.25
N TYR A 264 4.00 -8.01 -12.06
CA TYR A 264 5.08 -7.51 -11.22
C TYR A 264 5.97 -8.66 -10.77
N LEU A 265 7.27 -8.48 -10.87
CA LEU A 265 8.28 -9.37 -10.31
C LEU A 265 9.10 -8.61 -9.28
N ALA A 266 9.40 -9.25 -8.16
CA ALA A 266 10.10 -8.62 -7.06
C ALA A 266 11.21 -9.51 -6.53
N VAL A 267 12.38 -8.92 -6.30
CA VAL A 267 13.44 -9.49 -5.47
C VAL A 267 13.72 -8.54 -4.32
N THR A 268 13.53 -9.04 -3.10
CA THR A 268 13.53 -8.24 -1.87
C THR A 268 14.68 -8.62 -0.96
N TYR A 269 15.29 -7.63 -0.31
CA TYR A 269 16.18 -7.81 0.84
C TYR A 269 15.63 -7.11 2.10
N LYS A 270 15.58 -7.83 3.22
CA LYS A 270 14.98 -7.40 4.49
C LYS A 270 16.04 -7.05 5.54
N PHE A 271 15.93 -5.86 6.14
CA PHE A 271 16.86 -5.33 7.14
C PHE A 271 16.50 -5.75 8.56
#